data_AF-A0A9X4KRN1-F1
#
_entry.id   AF-A0A9X4KRN1-F1
#
_cell.length_a   1.000
_cell.length_b   1.000
_cell.length_c   1.000
_cell.angle_alpha   90.00
_cell.angle_beta   90.00
_cell.angle_gamma   90.00
#
_symmetry.space_group_name_H-M   'P 1'
#
loop_
_entity.id
_entity.type
_entity.pdbx_description
1 polymer ?
#
loop_
_entity_poly.entity_id
_entity_poly.type
_entity_poly.pdbx_seq_one_letter_code
_entity_poly.pdbx_strand_id
1 'polypeptide(L)'
;MLDRISPGAWICLIFSFISGFSTLFLQEAKLLGPDVWMSYICGIAISFGVLCVFYAIQRSYPDLPMPAVFDRLLGKNTAKIVLGLYLAYILEIQGAAFQALTSFYRTVVLPNASSGHIILLLALTTAYASSLGLGTIVRTVQVLLSFFLFFYAPHHCVYL
;
A
#
# COMPACT_ATOMS: atom_id res chain seq x y z
N MET A 1 16.04 1.16 18.36
CA MET A 1 16.73 0.22 17.44
C MET A 1 15.95 0.18 16.13
N LEU A 2 16.20 1.14 15.23
CA LEU A 2 15.79 1.00 13.82
C LEU A 2 16.85 0.12 13.18
N ASP A 3 16.58 -1.18 13.06
CA ASP A 3 17.38 -2.04 12.19
C ASP A 3 17.49 -1.35 10.83
N ARG A 4 18.70 -1.19 10.31
CA ARG A 4 18.96 -0.63 8.98
C ARG A 4 18.30 -1.55 7.94
N ILE A 5 17.05 -1.27 7.62
CA ILE A 5 16.35 -1.90 6.50
C ILE A 5 17.12 -1.51 5.23
N SER A 6 17.59 -2.52 4.49
CA SER A 6 18.34 -2.32 3.25
C SER A 6 17.52 -1.46 2.27
N PRO A 7 18.15 -0.54 1.50
CA PRO A 7 17.45 0.26 0.50
C PRO A 7 16.61 -0.58 -0.48
N GLY A 8 17.11 -1.75 -0.87
CA GLY A 8 16.36 -2.67 -1.74
C GLY A 8 15.10 -3.24 -1.08
N ALA A 9 15.12 -3.44 0.24
CA ALA A 9 13.97 -3.96 0.97
C ALA A 9 12.83 -2.93 1.07
N TRP A 10 13.18 -1.64 1.18
CA TRP A 10 12.21 -0.53 1.07
C TRP A 10 11.56 -0.46 -0.30
N ILE A 11 12.35 -0.61 -1.37
CA ILE A 11 11.83 -0.63 -2.74
C ILE A 11 10.87 -1.80 -2.93
N CYS A 12 11.22 -3.00 -2.46
CA CYS A 12 10.32 -4.15 -2.50
C CYS A 12 9.01 -3.90 -1.76
N LEU A 13 9.07 -3.29 -0.56
CA LEU A 13 7.88 -2.98 0.21
C LEU A 13 6.96 -1.99 -0.51
N ILE A 14 7.52 -0.89 -1.04
CA ILE A 14 6.77 0.11 -1.80
C ILE A 14 6.17 -0.51 -3.06
N PHE A 15 6.95 -1.30 -3.79
CA PHE A 15 6.49 -1.97 -5.01
C PHE A 15 5.35 -2.95 -4.73
N SER A 16 5.46 -3.78 -3.69
CA SER A 16 4.38 -4.70 -3.30
C SER A 16 3.12 -3.98 -2.86
N PHE A 17 3.25 -2.87 -2.15
CA PHE A 17 2.10 -2.05 -1.76
C PHE A 17 1.38 -1.47 -2.98
N ILE A 18 2.11 -0.85 -3.91
CA ILE A 18 1.53 -0.24 -5.12
C ILE A 18 0.92 -1.30 -6.04
N SER A 19 1.64 -2.40 -6.30
CA SER A 19 1.18 -3.47 -7.20
C SER A 19 -0.05 -4.22 -6.66
N GLY A 20 -0.12 -4.46 -5.35
CA GLY A 20 -1.25 -5.15 -4.71
C GLY A 20 -2.57 -4.39 -4.87
N PHE A 21 -2.56 -3.07 -4.67
CA PHE A 21 -3.74 -2.24 -4.89
C PHE A 21 -4.12 -2.15 -6.37
N SER A 22 -3.13 -1.99 -7.25
CA SER A 22 -3.37 -1.81 -8.69
C SER A 22 -4.08 -3.02 -9.32
N THR A 23 -3.73 -4.24 -8.90
CA THR A 23 -4.32 -5.48 -9.43
C THR A 23 -5.76 -5.68 -8.98
N LEU A 24 -6.10 -5.28 -7.75
CA LEU A 24 -7.48 -5.34 -7.23
C LEU A 24 -8.44 -4.40 -7.99
N PHE A 25 -7.98 -3.21 -8.35
CA PHE A 25 -8.77 -2.23 -9.11
C PHE A 25 -8.74 -2.45 -10.62
N LEU A 26 -7.98 -3.42 -11.12
CA LEU A 26 -7.92 -3.76 -12.54
C LEU A 26 -9.28 -4.26 -13.07
N GLN A 27 -10.13 -4.82 -12.20
CA GLN A 27 -11.47 -5.26 -12.55
C GLN A 27 -12.41 -4.08 -12.85
N GLU A 28 -12.26 -2.96 -12.14
CA GLU A 28 -12.97 -1.70 -12.39
C GLU A 28 -12.42 -0.99 -13.64
N ALA A 29 -11.11 -1.09 -13.89
CA ALA A 29 -10.48 -0.52 -15.08
C ALA A 29 -11.00 -1.12 -16.39
N LYS A 30 -11.45 -2.39 -16.39
CA LYS A 30 -12.06 -3.03 -17.57
C LYS A 30 -13.36 -2.35 -18.01
N LEU A 31 -14.06 -1.63 -17.12
CA LEU A 31 -15.26 -0.86 -17.46
C LEU A 31 -14.94 0.47 -18.18
N LEU A 32 -13.74 1.01 -18.00
CA LEU A 32 -13.37 2.36 -18.46
C LEU A 32 -12.77 2.41 -19.88
N GLY A 33 -12.64 1.26 -20.55
CA GLY A 33 -12.23 1.18 -21.95
C GLY A 33 -10.72 1.33 -22.20
N PRO A 34 -10.29 1.54 -23.47
CA PRO A 34 -8.88 1.49 -23.86
C PRO A 34 -8.05 2.70 -23.44
N ASP A 35 -8.64 3.83 -23.04
CA ASP A 35 -7.90 5.08 -22.75
C ASP A 35 -7.40 5.21 -21.30
N VAL A 36 -7.60 4.18 -20.48
CA VAL A 36 -7.25 4.19 -19.04
C VAL A 36 -5.74 4.34 -18.79
N TRP A 37 -4.90 3.98 -19.77
CA TRP A 37 -3.44 4.11 -19.67
C TRP A 37 -2.98 5.55 -19.46
N MET A 38 -3.67 6.56 -20.03
CA MET A 38 -3.32 7.96 -19.84
C MET A 38 -3.53 8.39 -18.37
N SER A 39 -4.62 7.92 -17.76
CA SER A 39 -4.90 8.15 -16.34
C SER A 39 -3.84 7.52 -15.44
N TYR A 40 -3.34 6.33 -15.78
CA TYR A 40 -2.23 5.70 -15.05
C TYR A 40 -0.94 6.52 -15.14
N ILE A 41 -0.57 7.02 -16.33
CA ILE A 41 0.62 7.86 -16.48
C ILE A 41 0.50 9.15 -15.66
N CYS A 42 -0.64 9.83 -15.73
CA CYS A 42 -0.90 11.02 -14.91
C CYS A 42 -0.83 10.69 -13.41
N GLY A 43 -1.42 9.57 -12.97
CA GLY A 43 -1.37 9.13 -11.59
C GLY A 43 0.07 8.85 -11.11
N ILE A 44 0.89 8.21 -11.95
CA ILE A 44 2.31 7.97 -11.64
C ILE A 44 3.07 9.29 -11.52
N ALA A 45 2.88 10.22 -12.45
CA ALA A 45 3.56 11.51 -12.45
C ALA A 45 3.25 12.33 -11.18
N ILE A 46 1.97 12.40 -10.80
CA ILE A 46 1.52 13.09 -9.58
C ILE A 46 2.09 12.39 -8.35
N SER A 47 2.03 11.06 -8.29
CA SER A 47 2.55 10.29 -7.15
C SER A 47 4.05 10.49 -6.96
N PHE A 48 4.81 10.53 -8.06
CA PHE A 48 6.26 10.79 -8.01
C PHE A 48 6.56 12.21 -7.52
N GLY A 49 5.79 13.21 -7.98
CA GLY A 49 5.92 14.58 -7.50
C GLY A 49 5.69 14.69 -5.99
N VAL A 50 4.64 14.04 -5.47
CA VAL A 50 4.35 13.99 -4.03
C VAL A 50 5.48 13.29 -3.27
N LEU A 51 6.01 12.17 -3.79
CA LEU A 51 7.13 11.46 -3.19
C LEU A 51 8.39 12.34 -3.08
N CYS A 52 8.71 13.13 -4.11
CA CYS A 52 9.82 14.07 -4.10
C CYS A 52 9.65 15.15 -3.01
N VAL A 53 8.44 15.67 -2.81
CA VAL A 53 8.15 16.64 -1.75
C VAL A 53 8.39 16.02 -0.38
N PHE A 54 7.87 14.81 -0.14
CA PHE A 54 8.10 14.10 1.12
C PHE A 54 9.58 13.81 1.37
N TYR A 55 10.31 13.42 0.34
CA TYR A 55 11.75 13.20 0.42
C TYR A 55 12.51 14.49 0.79
N ALA A 56 12.17 15.62 0.17
CA ALA A 56 12.79 16.91 0.48
C ALA A 56 12.52 17.35 1.94
N ILE A 57 11.30 17.15 2.42
CA ILE A 57 10.90 17.45 3.80
C ILE A 57 11.68 16.56 4.78
N GLN A 58 11.74 15.26 4.53
CA GLN A 58 12.41 14.30 5.42
C GLN A 58 13.93 14.50 5.44
N ARG A 59 14.54 14.91 4.31
CA ARG A 59 15.95 15.30 4.25
C ARG A 59 16.25 16.57 5.05
N SER A 60 15.29 17.49 5.14
CA SER A 60 15.44 18.75 5.89
C SER A 60 15.28 18.55 7.41
N TYR A 61 14.54 17.51 7.82
CA TYR A 61 14.28 17.18 9.23
C TYR A 61 14.52 15.69 9.52
N PRO A 62 15.78 15.21 9.43
CA PRO A 62 16.09 13.78 9.51
C PRO A 62 15.84 13.17 10.90
N ASP A 63 15.97 13.96 11.97
CA ASP A 63 15.89 13.49 13.36
C ASP A 63 14.50 13.67 14.00
N LEU A 64 13.54 14.26 13.27
CA LEU A 64 12.20 14.53 13.78
C LEU A 64 11.19 13.51 13.27
N PRO A 65 10.32 12.97 14.13
CA PRO A 65 9.22 12.12 13.69
C PRO A 65 8.24 12.95 12.85
N MET A 66 7.63 12.34 11.83
CA MET A 66 6.69 12.98 10.91
C MET A 66 5.67 13.92 11.59
N PRO A 67 4.99 13.53 12.68
CA PRO A 67 4.05 14.43 13.38
C PRO A 67 4.71 15.72 13.90
N ALA A 68 5.94 15.64 14.39
CA ALA A 68 6.69 16.80 14.86
C ALA A 68 7.15 17.70 13.71
N VAL A 69 7.39 17.12 12.52
CA VAL A 69 7.66 17.88 11.30
C VAL A 69 6.42 18.68 10.88
N PHE A 70 5.23 18.08 10.94
CA PHE A 70 3.97 18.79 10.71
C PHE A 70 3.72 19.91 11.73
N ASP A 71 3.96 19.65 13.02
CA ASP A 71 3.86 20.68 14.07
C ASP A 71 4.75 21.88 13.78
N ARG A 72 5.96 21.65 13.25
CA ARG A 72 6.94 22.71 12.94
C ARG A 72 6.61 23.48 11.66
N LEU A 73 6.06 22.82 10.64
CA LEU A 73 5.73 23.45 9.35
C LEU A 73 4.42 24.24 9.39
N LEU A 74 3.38 23.70 10.04
CA LEU A 74 2.02 24.25 9.98
C LEU A 74 1.63 24.98 11.27
N GLY A 75 2.26 24.67 12.39
CA GLY A 75 1.88 25.11 13.73
C GLY A 75 1.06 24.06 14.49
N LYS A 76 1.15 24.07 15.83
CA LYS A 76 0.66 22.99 16.72
C LYS A 76 -0.85 22.72 16.66
N ASN A 77 -1.67 23.70 16.30
CA ASN A 77 -3.13 23.55 16.25
C ASN A 77 -3.60 23.06 14.87
N THR A 78 -3.07 23.64 13.82
CA THR A 78 -3.31 23.28 12.41
C THR A 78 -2.73 21.90 12.09
N ALA A 79 -1.55 21.56 12.61
CA ALA A 79 -0.95 20.24 12.43
C ALA A 79 -1.83 19.10 13.00
N LYS A 80 -2.49 19.31 14.15
CA LYS A 80 -3.43 18.33 14.72
C LYS A 80 -4.64 18.09 13.83
N ILE A 81 -5.21 19.16 13.26
CA ILE A 81 -6.35 19.04 12.34
C ILE A 81 -5.93 18.28 11.09
N VAL A 82 -4.79 18.64 10.50
CA VAL A 82 -4.26 17.97 9.31
C VAL A 82 -3.92 16.51 9.58
N LEU A 83 -3.32 16.20 10.73
CA LEU A 83 -3.02 14.83 11.14
C LEU A 83 -4.30 14.03 11.37
N GLY A 84 -5.33 14.64 11.97
CA GLY A 84 -6.65 14.02 12.15
C GLY A 84 -7.31 13.70 10.81
N LEU A 85 -7.27 14.63 9.86
CA LEU A 85 -7.78 14.43 8.50
C LEU A 85 -6.99 13.33 7.77
N TYR A 86 -5.67 13.30 7.95
CA TYR A 86 -4.82 12.24 7.40
C TYR A 86 -5.19 10.86 7.98
N LEU A 87 -5.45 10.75 9.28
CA LEU A 87 -5.92 9.51 9.89
C LEU A 87 -7.28 9.07 9.32
N ALA A 88 -8.22 10.01 9.15
CA ALA A 88 -9.52 9.72 8.56
C ALA A 88 -9.38 9.21 7.11
N TYR A 89 -8.52 9.84 6.32
CA TYR A 89 -8.20 9.42 4.96
C TYR A 89 -7.59 8.01 4.90
N ILE A 90 -6.65 7.70 5.81
CA ILE A 90 -6.07 6.35 5.89
C ILE A 90 -7.14 5.32 6.27
N LEU A 91 -8.06 5.64 7.20
CA LEU A 91 -9.16 4.74 7.56
C LEU A 91 -10.11 4.48 6.38
N GLU A 92 -10.41 5.51 5.59
CA GLU A 92 -11.22 5.40 4.38
C GLU A 92 -10.56 4.47 3.34
N ILE A 93 -9.27 4.67 3.04
CA ILE A 93 -8.53 3.81 2.11
C ILE A 93 -8.51 2.36 2.61
N GLN A 94 -8.30 2.14 3.90
CA GLN A 94 -8.30 0.79 4.48
C GLN A 94 -9.67 0.13 4.36
N GLY A 95 -10.76 0.87 4.56
CA GLY A 95 -12.12 0.39 4.34
C GLY A 95 -12.36 -0.03 2.89
N ALA A 96 -11.96 0.82 1.94
CA ALA A 96 -12.05 0.52 0.51
C ALA A 96 -11.22 -0.73 0.13
N ALA A 97 -10.02 -0.88 0.72
CA ALA A 97 -9.16 -2.05 0.51
C ALA A 97 -9.82 -3.35 1.00
N PHE A 98 -10.41 -3.35 2.20
CA PHE A 98 -11.13 -4.51 2.72
C PHE A 98 -12.35 -4.88 1.88
N GLN A 99 -13.07 -3.88 1.36
CA GLN A 99 -14.18 -4.11 0.46
C GLN A 99 -13.72 -4.73 -0.87
N ALA A 100 -12.67 -4.19 -1.49
CA ALA A 100 -12.10 -4.72 -2.73
C ALA A 100 -11.60 -6.16 -2.55
N LEU A 101 -10.85 -6.44 -1.47
CA LEU A 101 -10.40 -7.78 -1.11
C LEU A 101 -11.57 -8.73 -0.89
N THR A 102 -12.59 -8.31 -0.16
CA THR A 102 -13.78 -9.14 0.10
C THR A 102 -14.50 -9.49 -1.19
N SER A 103 -14.66 -8.53 -2.10
CA SER A 103 -15.24 -8.76 -3.43
C SER A 103 -14.41 -9.79 -4.21
N PHE A 104 -13.09 -9.65 -4.22
CA PHE A 104 -12.18 -10.60 -4.88
C PHE A 104 -12.26 -12.02 -4.28
N TYR A 105 -12.27 -12.15 -2.96
CA TYR A 105 -12.39 -13.46 -2.30
C TYR A 105 -13.74 -14.11 -2.58
N ARG A 106 -14.82 -13.35 -2.65
CA ARG A 106 -16.15 -13.88 -2.99
C ARG A 106 -16.25 -14.28 -4.46
N THR A 107 -15.60 -13.58 -5.38
CA THR A 107 -15.67 -13.97 -6.80
C THR A 107 -14.81 -15.19 -7.12
N VAL A 108 -13.65 -15.35 -6.48
CA VAL A 108 -12.66 -16.37 -6.87
C VAL A 108 -12.59 -17.57 -5.93
N VAL A 109 -12.77 -17.39 -4.61
CA VAL A 109 -12.39 -18.40 -3.62
C VAL A 109 -13.59 -18.94 -2.82
N LEU A 110 -14.42 -18.05 -2.24
CA LEU A 110 -15.55 -18.42 -1.39
C LEU A 110 -16.82 -17.61 -1.76
N PRO A 111 -17.53 -17.98 -2.83
CA PRO A 111 -18.72 -17.25 -3.30
C PRO A 111 -19.87 -17.19 -2.29
N ASN A 112 -20.00 -18.22 -1.46
CA ASN A 112 -21.09 -18.33 -0.49
C ASN A 112 -20.75 -17.76 0.90
N ALA A 113 -19.53 -17.26 1.12
CA ALA A 113 -19.15 -16.72 2.42
C ALA A 113 -19.76 -15.33 2.66
N SER A 114 -20.26 -15.10 3.88
CA SER A 114 -20.75 -13.79 4.31
C SER A 114 -19.60 -12.79 4.42
N SER A 115 -19.80 -11.60 3.85
CA SER A 115 -18.76 -10.55 3.75
C SER A 115 -18.21 -10.13 5.11
N GLY A 116 -19.04 -10.12 6.16
CA GLY A 116 -18.60 -9.76 7.51
C GLY A 116 -17.52 -10.69 8.06
N HIS A 117 -17.55 -11.99 7.75
CA HIS A 117 -16.56 -12.95 8.23
C HIS A 117 -15.21 -12.76 7.53
N ILE A 118 -15.22 -12.47 6.22
CA ILE A 118 -14.00 -12.20 5.44
C ILE A 118 -13.35 -10.91 5.93
N ILE A 119 -14.13 -9.83 6.11
CA ILE A 119 -13.63 -8.55 6.60
C ILE A 119 -13.04 -8.71 8.01
N LEU A 120 -13.71 -9.44 8.91
CA LEU A 120 -13.21 -9.67 10.27
C LEU A 120 -11.89 -10.44 10.26
N LEU A 121 -11.76 -11.46 9.41
CA LEU A 121 -10.52 -12.23 9.28
C LEU A 121 -9.38 -11.37 8.68
N LEU A 122 -9.66 -10.55 7.67
CA LEU A 122 -8.72 -9.58 7.12
C LEU A 122 -8.30 -8.52 8.17
N ALA A 123 -9.24 -8.02 8.97
CA ALA A 123 -8.97 -7.05 10.02
C ALA A 123 -8.08 -7.65 11.14
N LEU A 124 -8.37 -8.87 11.58
CA LEU A 124 -7.56 -9.56 12.59
C LEU A 124 -6.14 -9.85 12.09
N THR A 125 -6.01 -10.34 10.85
CA THR A 125 -4.70 -10.66 10.27
C THR A 125 -3.86 -9.41 10.05
N THR A 126 -4.46 -8.32 9.57
CA THR A 126 -3.76 -7.02 9.42
C THR A 126 -3.39 -6.40 10.77
N ALA A 127 -4.27 -6.46 11.77
CA ALA A 127 -3.96 -6.01 13.13
C ALA A 127 -2.79 -6.81 13.74
N TYR A 128 -2.80 -8.13 13.59
CA TYR A 128 -1.70 -8.99 14.04
C TYR A 128 -0.39 -8.71 13.30
N ALA A 129 -0.43 -8.53 11.98
CA ALA A 129 0.75 -8.16 11.21
C ALA A 129 1.32 -6.80 11.64
N SER A 130 0.45 -5.84 11.97
CA SER A 130 0.87 -4.50 12.43
C SER A 130 1.54 -4.53 13.81
N SER A 131 1.14 -5.44 14.71
CA SER A 131 1.74 -5.55 16.05
C SER A 131 3.15 -6.17 16.02
N LEU A 132 3.47 -6.98 15.01
CA LEU A 132 4.79 -7.57 14.79
C LEU A 132 5.83 -6.57 14.23
N GLY A 133 5.38 -5.38 13.81
CA GLY A 133 6.22 -4.28 13.35
C GLY A 133 6.71 -4.37 11.89
N LEU A 134 7.27 -3.25 11.41
CA LEU A 134 7.72 -3.06 10.02
C LEU A 134 8.78 -4.08 9.55
N GLY A 135 9.70 -4.48 10.43
CA GLY A 135 10.76 -5.41 10.07
C GLY A 135 10.22 -6.78 9.65
N THR A 136 9.17 -7.26 10.31
CA THR A 136 8.51 -8.52 9.97
C THR A 136 7.79 -8.41 8.63
N ILE A 137 7.07 -7.30 8.40
CA ILE A 137 6.36 -7.02 7.14
C ILE A 137 7.33 -7.05 5.95
N VAL A 138 8.46 -6.36 6.07
CA VAL A 138 9.49 -6.31 5.02
C VAL A 138 10.00 -7.71 4.65
N ARG A 139 10.31 -8.55 5.65
CA ARG A 139 10.80 -9.92 5.42
C ARG A 139 9.74 -10.79 4.74
N THR A 140 8.49 -10.69 5.18
CA THR A 140 7.37 -11.43 4.57
C THR A 140 7.18 -11.02 3.11
N VAL A 141 7.22 -9.71 2.82
CA VAL A 141 7.11 -9.20 1.44
C VAL A 141 8.24 -9.71 0.56
N GLN A 142 9.49 -9.73 1.04
CA GLN A 142 10.62 -10.27 0.28
C GLN A 142 10.44 -11.74 -0.07
N VAL A 143 9.97 -12.56 0.87
CA VAL A 143 9.68 -13.97 0.63
C VAL A 143 8.54 -14.13 -0.37
N LEU A 144 7.44 -13.40 -0.19
CA LEU A 144 6.28 -13.44 -1.08
C LEU A 144 6.66 -13.06 -2.52
N LEU A 145 7.43 -11.98 -2.67
CA LEU A 145 7.84 -11.46 -3.98
C LEU A 145 8.84 -12.40 -4.66
N SER A 146 9.75 -13.01 -3.91
CA SER A 146 10.64 -14.05 -4.42
C SER A 146 9.86 -15.27 -4.91
N PHE A 147 8.82 -15.67 -4.18
CA PHE A 147 7.93 -16.76 -4.58
C PHE A 147 7.16 -16.43 -5.87
N PHE A 148 6.60 -15.21 -5.98
CA PHE A 148 5.94 -14.76 -7.21
C PHE A 148 6.88 -14.76 -8.41
N LEU A 149 8.10 -14.24 -8.27
CA LEU A 149 9.08 -14.24 -9.36
C LEU A 149 9.48 -15.67 -9.74
N PHE A 150 9.74 -16.54 -8.77
CA PHE A 150 10.15 -17.92 -9.05
C PHE A 150 9.04 -18.75 -9.72
N PHE A 151 7.78 -18.56 -9.33
CA PHE A 151 6.68 -19.33 -9.87
C PHE A 151 6.13 -18.74 -11.19
N TYR A 152 6.05 -17.42 -11.32
CA TYR A 152 5.44 -16.77 -12.48
C TYR A 152 6.42 -16.57 -13.66
N ALA A 153 7.70 -16.27 -13.40
CA ALA A 153 8.69 -16.04 -14.45
C ALA A 153 8.98 -17.26 -15.36
N PRO A 154 9.10 -18.51 -14.86
CA PRO A 154 9.35 -19.64 -15.74
C PRO A 154 8.13 -20.04 -16.59
N HIS A 155 6.90 -19.78 -16.13
CA HIS A 155 5.69 -20.12 -16.90
C HIS A 155 5.46 -19.23 -18.13
N HIS A 156 6.02 -18.01 -18.17
CA HIS A 156 6.00 -17.14 -19.37
C HIS A 156 7.17 -17.39 -20.33
N CYS A 157 8.25 -18.03 -19.88
CA CYS A 157 9.43 -18.32 -20.71
C CYS A 157 9.31 -19.64 -21.50
N VAL A 158 8.34 -20.50 -21.17
CA VAL A 158 8.10 -21.79 -21.84
C VAL A 158 7.14 -21.67 -23.04
N TYR A 159 6.49 -20.51 -23.22
CA TYR A 159 5.56 -20.23 -24.32
C TYR A 159 6.07 -19.18 -25.32
N LEU A 160 7.38 -18.92 -25.35
CA LEU A 160 8.07 -18.06 -26.32
C LEU A 160 9.04 -18.87 -27.17
#